data_AF-A0A2D9I6B8-F1
#
_entry.id   AF-A0A2D9I6B8-F1
#
_cell.length_a   1.000
_cell.length_b   1.000
_cell.length_c   1.000
_cell.angle_alpha   90.00
_cell.angle_beta   90.00
_cell.angle_gamma   90.00
#
_symmetry.space_group_name_H-M   'P 1'
#
loop_
_entity.id
_entity.type
_entity.pdbx_description
1 polymer ?
#
loop_
_entity_poly.entity_id
_entity_poly.type
_entity_poly.pdbx_seq_one_letter_code
_entity_poly.pdbx_strand_id
1 'polypeptide(L)'
;MMIQSTDIIAGVAIVTSVITFLWGFKKSKILNSQTEWYRIWASDFLQQANSFNRLASEITVGISLWNNLNNEGKSDDAEKKLEEITRSITEISFYEWELRKYSQFAPRNADKFCQCADKLFKSLSELINYCKNPKREGSFNLEEIRTAQFLYSKASRDLHKELLGL
;
A
#
# COMPACT_ATOMS: atom_id res chain seq x y z
N MET A 1 8.15 -36.70 -62.54
CA MET A 1 7.52 -37.04 -61.25
C MET A 1 8.18 -36.19 -60.17
N MET A 2 7.71 -34.95 -59.99
CA MET A 2 8.35 -33.92 -59.16
C MET A 2 7.28 -33.20 -58.33
N ILE A 3 6.35 -33.97 -57.76
CA ILE A 3 5.16 -33.47 -57.03
C ILE A 3 5.27 -33.75 -55.52
N GLN A 4 6.07 -34.74 -55.11
CA GLN A 4 6.12 -35.15 -53.69
C GLN A 4 6.93 -34.22 -52.77
N SER A 5 7.93 -33.49 -53.26
CA SER A 5 8.81 -32.68 -52.37
C SER A 5 8.20 -31.34 -51.98
N THR A 6 7.44 -30.70 -52.88
CA THR A 6 6.82 -29.39 -52.63
C THR A 6 5.66 -29.46 -51.65
N ASP A 7 4.86 -30.53 -51.71
CA ASP A 7 3.69 -30.70 -50.84
C ASP A 7 4.10 -31.02 -49.39
N ILE A 8 5.21 -31.75 -49.20
CA ILE A 8 5.78 -32.02 -47.87
C ILE A 8 6.34 -30.73 -47.25
N ILE A 9 7.04 -29.90 -48.03
CA ILE A 9 7.58 -28.62 -47.55
C ILE A 9 6.45 -27.66 -47.18
N ALA A 10 5.39 -27.58 -47.99
CA ALA A 10 4.21 -26.78 -47.68
C ALA A 10 3.50 -27.26 -46.40
N GLY A 11 3.36 -28.58 -46.23
CA GLY A 11 2.78 -29.17 -45.02
C GLY A 11 3.58 -28.84 -43.74
N VAL A 12 4.91 -28.96 -43.78
CA VAL A 12 5.78 -28.60 -42.65
C VAL A 12 5.67 -27.12 -42.31
N ALA A 13 5.68 -26.23 -43.31
CA ALA A 13 5.58 -24.78 -43.11
C ALA A 13 4.26 -24.37 -42.42
N ILE A 14 3.13 -24.99 -42.81
CA ILE A 14 1.82 -24.77 -42.19
C ILE A 14 1.83 -25.23 -40.74
N VAL A 15 2.36 -26.43 -40.45
CA VAL A 15 2.43 -26.98 -39.10
C VAL A 15 3.31 -26.11 -38.19
N THR A 16 4.49 -25.69 -38.64
CA THR A 16 5.33 -24.76 -37.86
C THR A 16 4.66 -23.42 -37.62
N SER A 17 3.93 -22.88 -38.60
CA SER A 17 3.20 -21.61 -38.46
C SER A 17 2.07 -21.72 -37.43
N VAL A 18 1.30 -22.81 -37.45
CA VAL A 18 0.23 -23.08 -36.49
C VAL A 18 0.78 -23.28 -35.08
N ILE A 19 1.88 -24.02 -34.92
CA ILE A 19 2.53 -24.22 -33.62
C ILE A 19 3.01 -22.88 -33.06
N THR A 20 3.71 -22.07 -33.88
CA THR A 20 4.24 -20.76 -33.47
C THR A 20 3.11 -19.80 -33.10
N PHE A 21 2.01 -19.81 -33.85
CA PHE A 21 0.81 -19.03 -33.57
C PHE A 21 0.15 -19.44 -32.25
N LEU A 22 -0.06 -20.74 -32.02
CA LEU A 22 -0.65 -21.26 -30.78
C LEU A 22 0.24 -20.98 -29.56
N TRP A 23 1.56 -21.10 -29.69
CA TRP A 23 2.52 -20.73 -28.64
C TRP A 23 2.49 -19.24 -28.35
N GLY A 24 2.47 -18.40 -29.38
CA GLY A 24 2.35 -16.94 -29.25
C GLY A 24 1.04 -16.53 -28.57
N PHE A 25 -0.08 -17.17 -28.91
CA PHE A 25 -1.39 -16.91 -28.33
C PHE A 25 -1.48 -17.34 -26.86
N LYS A 26 -0.87 -18.49 -26.50
CA LYS A 26 -0.81 -18.94 -25.10
C LYS A 26 0.07 -18.00 -24.26
N LYS A 27 1.21 -17.58 -24.80
CA LYS A 27 2.14 -16.64 -24.13
C LYS A 27 1.50 -15.26 -23.94
N SER A 28 0.80 -14.73 -24.95
CA SER A 28 0.10 -13.43 -24.85
C SER A 28 -1.04 -13.46 -23.82
N LYS A 29 -1.81 -14.55 -23.75
CA LYS A 29 -2.87 -14.72 -22.74
C LYS A 29 -2.30 -14.77 -21.32
N ILE A 30 -1.20 -15.49 -21.11
CA ILE A 30 -0.51 -15.54 -19.81
C ILE A 30 0.03 -14.16 -19.43
N LEU A 31 0.71 -13.48 -20.35
CA LEU A 31 1.23 -12.12 -20.13
C LEU A 31 0.10 -11.13 -19.81
N ASN A 32 -1.02 -11.19 -20.52
CA ASN A 32 -2.20 -10.37 -20.23
C ASN A 32 -2.77 -10.65 -18.85
N SER A 33 -2.90 -11.92 -18.45
CA SER A 33 -3.40 -12.27 -17.11
C SER A 33 -2.47 -11.81 -15.98
N GLN A 34 -1.14 -11.94 -16.15
CA GLN A 34 -0.16 -11.43 -15.19
C GLN A 34 -0.25 -9.91 -15.09
N THR A 35 -0.34 -9.21 -16.22
CA THR A 35 -0.51 -7.76 -16.28
C THR A 35 -1.79 -7.31 -15.57
N GLU A 36 -2.87 -8.08 -15.68
CA GLU A 36 -4.14 -7.78 -14.99
C GLU A 36 -4.02 -7.92 -13.47
N TRP A 37 -3.36 -8.98 -12.98
CA TRP A 37 -3.10 -9.15 -11.55
C TRP A 37 -2.24 -8.03 -10.97
N TYR A 38 -1.20 -7.60 -11.68
CA TYR A 38 -0.38 -6.45 -11.26
C TYR A 38 -1.20 -5.15 -11.17
N ARG A 39 -2.13 -4.93 -12.09
CA ARG A 39 -3.04 -3.78 -12.04
C ARG A 39 -4.00 -3.85 -10.85
N ILE A 40 -4.58 -5.01 -10.58
CA ILE A 40 -5.46 -5.23 -9.42
C ILE A 40 -4.67 -4.96 -8.14
N TRP A 41 -3.48 -5.54 -8.00
CA TRP A 41 -2.64 -5.33 -6.83
C TRP A 41 -2.21 -3.87 -6.65
N ALA A 42 -1.85 -3.18 -7.73
CA ALA A 42 -1.53 -1.76 -7.69
C ALA A 42 -2.75 -0.93 -7.23
N SER A 43 -3.94 -1.21 -7.78
CA SER A 43 -5.18 -0.54 -7.40
C SER A 43 -5.52 -0.75 -5.93
N ASP A 44 -5.52 -1.99 -5.46
CA ASP A 44 -5.83 -2.33 -4.08
C ASP A 44 -4.81 -1.72 -3.12
N PHE A 45 -3.51 -1.81 -3.45
CA PHE A 45 -2.45 -1.16 -2.70
C PHE A 45 -2.69 0.35 -2.58
N LEU A 46 -3.03 1.03 -3.68
CA LEU A 46 -3.28 2.47 -3.67
C LEU A 46 -4.46 2.83 -2.78
N GLN A 47 -5.55 2.05 -2.85
CA GLN A 47 -6.72 2.25 -1.99
C GLN A 47 -6.35 2.11 -0.51
N GLN A 48 -5.66 1.03 -0.15
CA GLN A 48 -5.23 0.78 1.23
C GLN A 48 -4.23 1.84 1.71
N ALA A 49 -3.29 2.26 0.86
CA ALA A 49 -2.29 3.25 1.20
C ALA A 49 -2.92 4.63 1.48
N ASN A 50 -3.95 4.99 0.71
CA ASN A 50 -4.75 6.19 0.93
C ASN A 50 -5.57 6.10 2.22
N SER A 51 -6.18 4.95 2.52
CA SER A 51 -6.89 4.73 3.78
C SER A 51 -5.98 4.86 4.99
N PHE A 52 -4.78 4.28 4.94
CA PHE A 52 -3.75 4.43 5.97
C PHE A 52 -3.40 5.92 6.19
N ASN A 53 -3.17 6.66 5.10
CA ASN A 53 -2.86 8.09 5.15
C ASN A 53 -4.00 8.92 5.75
N ARG A 54 -5.25 8.62 5.38
CA ARG A 54 -6.44 9.28 5.92
C ARG A 54 -6.54 9.04 7.43
N LEU A 55 -6.38 7.80 7.87
CA LEU A 55 -6.41 7.45 9.30
C LEU A 55 -5.30 8.14 10.09
N ALA A 56 -4.09 8.26 9.53
CA ALA A 56 -3.00 9.01 10.16
C ALA A 56 -3.39 10.48 10.42
N SER A 57 -4.05 11.12 9.44
CA SER A 57 -4.58 12.49 9.59
C SER A 57 -5.69 12.55 10.64
N GLU A 58 -6.63 11.60 10.63
CA GLU A 58 -7.74 11.54 11.59
C GLU A 58 -7.25 11.36 13.03
N ILE A 59 -6.25 10.52 13.26
CA ILE A 59 -5.60 10.36 14.57
C ILE A 59 -4.97 11.68 15.01
N THR A 60 -4.18 12.31 14.12
CA THR A 60 -3.46 13.55 14.45
C THR A 60 -4.42 14.69 14.80
N VAL A 61 -5.44 14.92 13.96
CA VAL A 61 -6.47 15.93 14.21
C VAL A 61 -7.31 15.57 15.43
N GLY A 62 -7.67 14.29 15.57
CA GLY A 62 -8.44 13.80 16.70
C GLY A 62 -7.76 14.09 18.03
N ILE A 63 -6.44 13.90 18.10
CA ILE A 63 -5.65 14.17 19.31
C ILE A 63 -5.60 15.67 19.63
N SER A 64 -5.48 16.52 18.61
CA SER A 64 -5.59 17.97 18.82
C SER A 64 -6.96 18.36 19.38
N LEU A 65 -8.05 17.75 18.88
CA LEU A 65 -9.40 18.01 19.38
C LEU A 65 -9.59 17.48 20.80
N TRP A 66 -9.12 16.26 21.09
CA TRP A 66 -9.12 15.67 22.42
C TRP A 66 -8.44 16.58 23.45
N ASN A 67 -7.27 17.14 23.10
CA ASN A 67 -6.55 18.06 23.97
C ASN A 67 -7.36 19.35 24.26
N ASN A 68 -8.03 19.90 23.23
CA ASN A 68 -8.88 21.08 23.40
C ASN A 68 -10.08 20.78 24.31
N LEU A 69 -10.75 19.63 24.13
CA LEU A 69 -11.87 19.21 24.97
C LEU A 69 -11.46 19.04 26.44
N ASN A 70 -10.28 18.47 26.70
CA ASN A 70 -9.73 18.39 28.06
C ASN A 70 -9.48 19.78 28.66
N ASN A 71 -8.90 20.70 27.90
CA ASN A 71 -8.63 22.07 28.37
C ASN A 71 -9.92 22.86 28.63
N GLU A 72 -11.00 22.55 27.91
CA GLU A 72 -12.34 23.12 28.12
C GLU A 72 -13.13 22.44 29.26
N GLY A 73 -12.57 21.40 29.89
CA GLY A 73 -13.23 20.65 30.97
C GLY A 73 -14.35 19.70 30.50
N LYS A 74 -14.43 19.41 29.20
CA LYS A 74 -15.43 18.51 28.59
C LYS A 74 -14.97 17.05 28.62
N SER A 75 -14.85 16.51 29.83
CA SER A 75 -14.27 15.18 30.05
C SER A 75 -14.99 14.04 29.29
N ASP A 76 -16.32 13.98 29.31
CA ASP A 76 -17.09 12.94 28.60
C ASP A 76 -16.85 12.96 27.08
N ASP A 77 -16.79 14.16 26.48
CA ASP A 77 -16.54 14.31 25.03
C ASP A 77 -15.09 13.98 24.69
N ALA A 78 -14.14 14.34 25.56
CA ALA A 78 -12.75 13.97 25.42
C ALA A 78 -12.58 12.43 25.49
N GLU A 79 -13.24 11.76 26.43
CA GLU A 79 -13.19 10.30 26.56
C GLU A 79 -13.71 9.61 25.29
N LYS A 80 -14.89 9.99 24.79
CA LYS A 80 -15.41 9.50 23.49
C LYS A 80 -14.42 9.73 22.36
N LYS A 81 -13.79 10.91 22.32
CA LYS A 81 -12.82 11.22 21.27
C LYS A 81 -11.58 10.33 21.35
N LEU A 82 -11.11 10.01 22.56
CA LEU A 82 -9.99 9.10 22.78
C LEU A 82 -10.31 7.65 22.37
N GLU A 83 -11.55 7.21 22.58
CA GLU A 83 -12.03 5.91 22.09
C GLU A 83 -12.02 5.85 20.56
N GLU A 84 -12.53 6.89 19.88
CA GLU A 84 -12.48 6.99 18.42
C GLU A 84 -11.05 6.91 17.88
N ILE A 85 -10.13 7.66 18.49
CA ILE A 85 -8.69 7.65 18.12
C ILE A 85 -8.09 6.25 18.34
N THR A 86 -8.45 5.60 19.45
CA THR A 86 -7.98 4.24 19.77
C THR A 86 -8.54 3.20 18.78
N ARG A 87 -9.75 3.42 18.24
CA ARG A 87 -10.27 2.59 17.15
C ARG A 87 -9.48 2.83 15.86
N SER A 88 -9.22 4.08 15.49
CA SER A 88 -8.45 4.43 14.29
C SER A 88 -7.04 3.86 14.28
N ILE A 89 -6.35 3.77 15.44
CA ILE A 89 -5.03 3.11 15.50
C ILE A 89 -5.12 1.59 15.36
N THR A 90 -6.19 0.97 15.86
CA THR A 90 -6.43 -0.45 15.59
C THR A 90 -6.63 -0.67 14.09
N GLU A 91 -7.42 0.17 13.43
CA GLU A 91 -7.62 0.10 11.98
C GLU A 91 -6.32 0.36 11.20
N ILE A 92 -5.49 1.32 11.63
CA ILE A 92 -4.23 1.60 10.93
C ILE A 92 -3.26 0.40 11.01
N SER A 93 -3.27 -0.35 12.12
CA SER A 93 -2.46 -1.58 12.26
C SER A 93 -2.89 -2.68 11.29
N PHE A 94 -4.18 -2.76 10.99
CA PHE A 94 -4.70 -3.67 9.96
C PHE A 94 -4.19 -3.26 8.57
N TYR A 95 -4.24 -1.97 8.23
CA TYR A 95 -3.70 -1.50 6.95
C TYR A 95 -2.18 -1.67 6.85
N GLU A 96 -1.45 -1.51 7.96
CA GLU A 96 0.00 -1.77 8.00
C GLU A 96 0.31 -3.22 7.61
N TRP A 97 -0.40 -4.17 8.21
CA TRP A 97 -0.28 -5.59 7.87
C TRP A 97 -0.65 -5.88 6.41
N GLU A 98 -1.80 -5.38 5.96
CA GLU A 98 -2.27 -5.60 4.60
C GLU A 98 -1.33 -5.00 3.55
N LEU A 99 -0.75 -3.83 3.82
CA LEU A 99 0.15 -3.17 2.89
C LEU A 99 1.48 -3.91 2.71
N ARG A 100 1.99 -4.57 3.76
CA ARG A 100 3.21 -5.39 3.70
C ARG A 100 3.11 -6.54 2.71
N LYS A 101 1.91 -7.06 2.41
CA LYS A 101 1.78 -8.15 1.43
C LYS A 101 2.22 -7.71 0.03
N TYR A 102 2.00 -6.43 -0.32
CA TYR A 102 2.33 -5.90 -1.64
C TYR A 102 3.82 -5.68 -1.84
N SER A 103 4.60 -5.53 -0.76
CA SER A 103 6.05 -5.35 -0.86
C SER A 103 6.75 -6.57 -1.44
N GLN A 104 6.14 -7.76 -1.37
CA GLN A 104 6.64 -8.98 -2.01
C GLN A 104 6.64 -8.90 -3.55
N PHE A 105 5.78 -8.04 -4.11
CA PHE A 105 5.64 -7.86 -5.56
C PHE A 105 6.34 -6.59 -6.08
N ALA A 106 6.98 -5.83 -5.19
CA ALA A 106 7.69 -4.59 -5.52
C ALA A 106 9.03 -4.49 -4.75
N PRO A 107 9.99 -5.40 -5.03
CA PRO A 107 11.19 -5.57 -4.21
C PRO A 107 12.13 -4.36 -4.23
N ARG A 108 12.14 -3.53 -5.29
CA ARG A 108 13.07 -2.39 -5.36
C ARG A 108 12.69 -1.28 -4.36
N ASN A 109 11.40 -1.09 -4.11
CA ASN A 109 10.89 -0.06 -3.20
C ASN A 109 10.33 -0.62 -1.89
N ALA A 110 10.26 -1.95 -1.73
CA ALA A 110 9.74 -2.64 -0.55
C ALA A 110 10.31 -2.12 0.77
N ASP A 111 11.64 -2.14 0.92
CA ASP A 111 12.30 -1.79 2.19
C ASP A 111 12.03 -0.34 2.59
N LYS A 112 12.15 0.58 1.62
CA LYS A 112 11.91 2.00 1.82
C LYS A 112 10.46 2.26 2.23
N PHE A 113 9.51 1.57 1.59
CA PHE A 113 8.10 1.65 1.93
C PHE A 113 7.84 1.16 3.36
N CYS A 114 8.29 -0.06 3.70
CA CYS A 114 8.12 -0.64 5.04
C CYS A 114 8.72 0.26 6.12
N GLN A 115 9.94 0.77 5.92
CA GLN A 115 10.57 1.69 6.86
C GLN A 115 9.75 2.97 7.09
N CYS A 116 9.19 3.55 6.03
CA CYS A 116 8.37 4.76 6.14
C CYS A 116 7.02 4.49 6.81
N ALA A 117 6.38 3.36 6.49
CA ALA A 117 5.13 2.92 7.11
C ALA A 117 5.33 2.66 8.62
N ASP A 118 6.38 1.92 8.98
CA ASP A 118 6.74 1.61 10.37
C ASP A 118 7.04 2.87 11.16
N LYS A 119 7.78 3.80 10.57
CA LYS A 119 8.07 5.09 11.20
C LYS A 119 6.79 5.87 11.48
N LEU A 120 5.90 6.00 10.51
CA LEU A 120 4.63 6.71 10.71
C LEU A 120 3.75 6.02 11.75
N PHE A 121 3.58 4.70 11.66
CA PHE A 121 2.80 3.91 12.61
C PHE A 121 3.32 4.05 14.04
N LYS A 122 4.65 3.96 14.20
CA LYS A 122 5.32 4.13 15.50
C LYS A 122 5.08 5.52 16.07
N SER A 123 5.26 6.59 15.28
CA SER A 123 5.01 7.95 15.74
C SER A 123 3.55 8.17 16.16
N LEU A 124 2.58 7.63 15.42
CA LEU A 124 1.16 7.71 15.80
C LEU A 124 0.87 6.94 17.10
N SER A 125 1.45 5.74 17.26
CA SER A 125 1.31 4.93 18.47
C SER A 125 1.92 5.62 19.69
N GLU A 126 3.09 6.25 19.54
CA GLU A 126 3.74 7.02 20.59
C GLU A 126 2.92 8.24 20.99
N LEU A 127 2.31 8.95 20.02
CA LEU A 127 1.42 10.08 20.30
C LEU A 127 0.19 9.66 21.12
N ILE A 128 -0.44 8.54 20.78
CA ILE A 128 -1.59 8.02 21.54
C ILE A 128 -1.15 7.60 22.95
N ASN A 129 -0.01 6.93 23.07
CA ASN A 129 0.53 6.51 24.37
C ASN A 129 0.86 7.70 25.28
N TYR A 130 1.33 8.81 24.70
CA TYR A 130 1.51 10.08 25.40
C TYR A 130 0.17 10.62 25.93
N CYS A 131 -0.88 10.61 25.09
CA CYS A 131 -2.22 11.06 25.51
C CYS A 131 -2.81 10.21 26.66
N LYS A 132 -2.56 8.90 26.66
CA LYS A 132 -3.03 7.98 27.72
C LYS A 132 -2.24 8.13 29.03
N ASN A 133 -1.00 8.61 28.98
CA ASN A 133 -0.11 8.74 30.13
C ASN A 133 0.50 10.15 30.22
N PRO A 134 -0.29 11.18 30.59
CA PRO A 134 0.15 12.57 30.58
C PRO A 134 1.26 12.89 31.60
N LYS A 135 1.62 11.96 32.49
CA LYS A 135 2.76 12.09 33.43
C LYS A 135 4.12 11.89 32.77
N ARG A 136 4.19 11.53 31.48
CA ARG A 136 5.46 11.51 30.74
C ARG A 136 5.89 12.95 30.45
N GLU A 137 7.03 13.36 31.01
CA GLU A 137 7.72 14.57 30.58
C GLU A 137 8.17 14.42 29.12
N GLY A 138 7.79 15.39 28.28
CA GLY A 138 8.19 15.46 26.88
C GLY A 138 7.12 16.11 26.01
N SER A 139 7.51 17.05 25.15
CA SER A 139 6.62 17.60 24.12
C SER A 139 6.58 16.65 22.93
N PHE A 140 5.39 16.31 22.45
CA PHE A 140 5.27 15.54 21.21
C PHE A 140 5.41 16.45 19.99
N ASN A 141 6.29 16.10 19.05
CA ASN A 141 6.54 16.91 17.86
C ASN A 141 5.61 16.51 16.70
N LEU A 142 4.52 17.26 16.50
CA LEU A 142 3.58 17.02 15.40
C LEU A 142 4.22 17.18 14.00
N GLU A 143 5.32 17.94 13.88
CA GLU A 143 6.03 18.09 12.61
C GLU A 143 6.74 16.78 12.21
N GLU A 144 7.15 15.96 13.17
CA GLU A 144 7.74 14.65 12.89
C GLU A 144 6.72 13.68 12.29
N ILE A 145 5.47 13.69 12.78
CA ILE A 145 4.37 12.90 12.19
C ILE A 145 4.09 13.39 10.78
N ARG A 146 3.98 14.71 10.58
CA ARG A 146 3.74 15.30 9.25
C ARG A 146 4.84 14.91 8.25
N THR A 147 6.10 14.98 8.69
CA THR A 147 7.25 14.56 7.89
C THR A 147 7.20 13.07 7.58
N ALA A 148 6.90 12.23 8.57
CA ALA A 148 6.75 10.78 8.38
C ALA A 148 5.63 10.44 7.39
N GLN A 149 4.49 11.14 7.47
CA GLN A 149 3.35 10.97 6.56
C GLN A 149 3.68 11.40 5.13
N PHE A 150 4.45 12.47 4.95
CA PHE A 150 4.94 12.88 3.64
C PHE A 150 5.90 11.84 3.04
N LEU A 151 6.85 11.35 3.84
CA LEU A 151 7.81 10.33 3.41
C LEU A 151 7.11 9.01 3.05
N TYR A 152 6.15 8.58 3.87
CA TYR A 152 5.27 7.45 3.59
C TYR A 152 4.55 7.66 2.25
N SER A 153 3.90 8.80 2.05
CA SER A 153 3.17 9.10 0.80
C SER A 153 4.08 9.03 -0.43
N LYS A 154 5.33 9.49 -0.32
CA LYS A 154 6.32 9.38 -1.40
C LYS A 154 6.70 7.93 -1.66
N ALA A 155 7.00 7.17 -0.61
CA ALA A 155 7.36 5.76 -0.73
C ALA A 155 6.20 4.91 -1.30
N SER A 156 4.95 5.19 -0.91
CA SER A 156 3.78 4.53 -1.46
C SER A 156 3.62 4.80 -2.95
N ARG A 157 3.87 6.02 -3.42
CA ARG A 157 3.85 6.34 -4.86
C ARG A 157 4.93 5.59 -5.62
N ASP A 158 6.14 5.49 -5.05
CA ASP A 158 7.25 4.76 -5.66
C ASP A 158 6.93 3.25 -5.76
N LEU A 159 6.39 2.66 -4.69
CA LEU A 159 5.97 1.25 -4.67
C LEU A 159 4.82 0.98 -5.65
N HIS A 160 3.82 1.87 -5.69
CA HIS A 160 2.70 1.76 -6.63
C HIS A 160 3.16 1.78 -8.10
N LYS A 161 4.13 2.63 -8.43
CA LYS A 161 4.72 2.66 -9.78
C LYS A 161 5.39 1.32 -10.11
N GLU A 162 6.14 0.77 -9.16
CA GLU A 162 6.78 -0.53 -9.36
C GLU A 162 5.75 -1.66 -9.56
N LEU A 163 4.65 -1.69 -8.80
CA LEU A 163 3.56 -2.64 -9.02
C LEU A 163 2.94 -2.51 -10.41
N LEU A 164 2.89 -1.30 -10.98
CA LEU A 164 2.44 -1.05 -12.35
C LEU A 164 3.50 -1.35 -13.41
N GLY A 165 4.73 -1.69 -13.03
CA GLY A 165 5.85 -1.88 -13.94
C GLY A 165 6.39 -0.58 -14.56
N LEU A 166 6.20 0.55 -13.87
CA LEU A 166 6.65 1.89 -14.27
C LEU A 166 7.98 2.31 -13.63
#